data_AF-A0AAU9TWE8-F1
#
_entry.id   AF-A0AAU9TWE8-F1
#
_cell.length_a   1.000
_cell.length_b   1.000
_cell.length_c   1.000
_cell.angle_alpha   90.00
_cell.angle_beta   90.00
_cell.angle_gamma   90.00
#
_symmetry.space_group_name_H-M   'P 1'
#
loop_
_entity.id
_entity.type
_entity.pdbx_description
1 polymer ?
#
loop_
_entity_poly.entity_id
_entity_poly.type
_entity_poly.pdbx_seq_one_letter_code
_entity_poly.pdbx_strand_id
1 'polypeptide(L)'
;MDVRGCAVQAWVFVGPEFFQNKNSNFFETSTCFPDSNVKMKTRYWIKNMFIRKLTNGESLERKWLLYSPAKKSVYFYCCGLFNTTTGIGYNLSSPNGYKDWKHISNLLIEHENSLQHREFMMNYVTRMKTTGRIY
;
A
#
# COMPACT_ATOMS: atom_id res chain seq x y z
N MET A 1 -1.61 -26.14 14.14
CA MET A 1 -2.37 -25.41 13.10
C MET A 1 -1.84 -23.99 13.10
N ASP A 2 -1.02 -23.65 12.12
CA ASP A 2 -0.33 -22.36 12.06
C ASP A 2 -1.29 -21.28 11.55
N VAL A 3 -1.67 -20.37 12.45
CA VAL A 3 -2.61 -19.27 12.21
C VAL A 3 -2.12 -18.32 11.11
N ARG A 4 -0.81 -18.32 10.80
CA ARG A 4 -0.23 -17.52 9.71
C ARG A 4 -0.53 -18.10 8.33
N GLY A 5 -0.68 -19.42 8.21
CA GLY A 5 -0.97 -20.07 6.92
C GLY A 5 -2.35 -19.73 6.36
N CYS A 6 -3.37 -19.66 7.23
CA CYS A 6 -4.75 -19.42 6.84
C CYS A 6 -5.00 -17.98 6.37
N ALA A 7 -4.38 -16.99 7.03
CA ALA A 7 -4.46 -15.59 6.62
C ALA A 7 -3.79 -15.36 5.26
N VAL A 8 -2.59 -15.92 5.04
CA VAL A 8 -1.88 -15.80 3.75
C VAL A 8 -2.67 -16.47 2.62
N GLN A 9 -3.31 -17.62 2.88
CA GLN A 9 -4.18 -18.28 1.89
C GLN A 9 -5.42 -17.45 1.55
N ALA A 10 -6.08 -16.85 2.53
CA ALA A 10 -7.23 -15.97 2.29
C ALA A 10 -6.85 -14.72 1.48
N TRP A 11 -5.67 -14.14 1.75
CA TRP A 11 -5.15 -12.99 0.98
C TRP A 11 -4.96 -13.38 -0.47
N VAL A 12 -4.25 -14.47 -0.74
CA VAL A 12 -4.04 -15.00 -2.10
C VAL A 12 -5.36 -15.34 -2.79
N PHE A 13 -6.35 -15.84 -2.06
CA PHE A 13 -7.62 -16.27 -2.65
C PHE A 13 -8.58 -15.11 -2.97
N VAL A 14 -8.61 -14.06 -2.14
CA VAL A 14 -9.53 -12.92 -2.31
C VAL A 14 -8.89 -11.80 -3.14
N GLY A 15 -7.58 -11.65 -3.08
CA GLY A 15 -6.82 -10.64 -3.81
C GLY A 15 -6.83 -9.26 -3.13
N PRO A 16 -5.94 -8.35 -3.59
CA PRO A 16 -5.72 -7.06 -2.94
C PRO A 16 -6.86 -6.06 -3.13
N GLU A 17 -7.65 -6.17 -4.21
CA GLU A 17 -8.75 -5.24 -4.49
C GLU A 17 -9.79 -5.21 -3.36
N PHE A 18 -10.08 -6.37 -2.75
CA PHE A 18 -11.02 -6.48 -1.64
C PHE A 18 -10.54 -5.74 -0.38
N PHE A 19 -9.25 -5.80 -0.08
CA PHE A 19 -8.66 -5.19 1.12
C PHE A 19 -8.24 -3.73 0.92
N GLN A 20 -8.45 -3.17 -0.27
CA GLN A 20 -7.97 -1.84 -0.61
C GLN A 20 -8.68 -0.74 0.19
N ASN A 21 -9.94 -0.95 0.57
CA ASN A 21 -10.75 -0.01 1.35
C ASN A 21 -10.79 1.40 0.72
N LYS A 22 -10.83 1.49 -0.62
CA LYS A 22 -10.76 2.75 -1.38
C LYS A 22 -11.95 3.71 -1.19
N ASN A 23 -13.02 3.23 -0.59
CA ASN A 23 -14.24 4.01 -0.33
C ASN A 23 -14.42 4.33 1.16
N SER A 24 -13.40 4.09 2.00
CA SER A 24 -13.46 4.46 3.41
C SER A 24 -13.42 5.97 3.63
N ASN A 25 -13.92 6.41 4.79
CA ASN A 25 -13.74 7.79 5.23
C ASN A 25 -12.29 8.02 5.65
N PHE A 26 -11.56 8.83 4.89
CA PHE A 26 -10.16 9.15 5.17
C PHE A 26 -9.97 10.40 6.01
N PHE A 27 -11.05 11.15 6.30
CA PHE A 27 -10.96 12.34 7.15
C PHE A 27 -10.41 12.00 8.54
N GLU A 28 -10.69 10.78 9.03
CA GLU A 28 -10.18 10.28 10.31
C GLU A 28 -8.65 10.13 10.38
N THR A 29 -7.97 10.19 9.24
CA THR A 29 -6.50 10.18 9.18
C THR A 29 -5.92 11.60 9.21
N SER A 30 -6.74 12.63 9.43
CA SER A 30 -6.30 14.03 9.41
C SER A 30 -5.23 14.32 10.45
N THR A 31 -4.12 14.88 10.01
CA THR A 31 -3.07 15.43 10.85
C THR A 31 -2.90 16.92 10.54
N CYS A 32 -2.84 17.73 11.58
CA CYS A 32 -2.74 19.18 11.49
C CYS A 32 -1.31 19.62 11.80
N PHE A 33 -0.78 20.54 10.98
CA PHE A 33 0.56 21.08 11.16
C PHE A 33 0.58 22.58 10.90
N PRO A 34 1.41 23.36 11.59
CA PRO A 34 1.63 24.75 11.25
C PRO A 34 2.37 24.88 9.91
N ASP A 35 1.85 25.74 9.02
CA ASP A 35 2.55 26.18 7.81
C ASP A 35 3.51 27.34 8.16
N SER A 36 4.37 27.75 7.22
CA SER A 36 5.36 28.83 7.37
C SER A 36 4.74 30.17 7.78
N ASN A 37 3.45 30.37 7.48
CA ASN A 37 2.67 31.56 7.85
C ASN A 37 1.80 31.34 9.11
N VAL A 38 2.12 30.36 9.97
CA VAL A 38 1.37 29.99 11.20
C VAL A 38 -0.08 29.51 10.95
N LYS A 39 -0.51 29.43 9.69
CA LYS A 39 -1.80 28.86 9.31
C LYS A 39 -1.76 27.34 9.47
N MET A 40 -2.76 26.76 10.14
CA MET A 40 -2.89 25.30 10.23
C MET A 40 -3.23 24.71 8.86
N LYS A 41 -2.43 23.72 8.44
CA LYS A 41 -2.68 22.90 7.26
C LYS A 41 -3.02 21.48 7.68
N THR A 42 -4.13 20.98 7.16
CA THR A 42 -4.60 19.61 7.40
C THR A 42 -4.14 18.72 6.26
N ARG A 43 -3.54 17.57 6.57
CA ARG A 43 -3.18 16.53 5.61
C ARG A 43 -3.84 15.22 6.01
N TYR A 44 -4.36 14.49 5.04
CA TYR A 44 -4.98 13.19 5.25
C TYR A 44 -4.83 12.35 3.99
N TRP A 45 -5.05 11.04 4.13
CA TRP A 45 -5.09 10.13 2.99
C TRP A 45 -6.26 10.49 2.07
N ILE A 46 -6.07 10.42 0.76
CA ILE A 46 -7.15 10.72 -0.19
C ILE A 46 -7.23 9.63 -1.25
N LYS A 47 -8.42 9.45 -1.83
CA LYS A 47 -8.66 8.42 -2.86
C LYS A 47 -7.70 8.52 -4.06
N ASN A 48 -7.29 9.74 -4.42
CA ASN A 48 -6.35 9.97 -5.51
C ASN A 48 -4.95 9.36 -5.25
N MET A 49 -4.59 9.04 -4.00
CA MET A 49 -3.35 8.35 -3.68
C MET A 49 -3.33 6.89 -4.16
N PHE A 50 -4.49 6.29 -4.47
CA PHE A 50 -4.55 5.00 -5.16
C PHE A 50 -4.30 5.11 -6.66
N ILE A 51 -4.15 6.31 -7.22
CA ILE A 51 -3.96 6.51 -8.66
C ILE A 51 -2.54 7.02 -8.91
N ARG A 52 -1.80 6.30 -9.76
CA ARG A 52 -0.51 6.74 -10.30
C ARG A 52 -0.73 7.40 -11.64
N LYS A 53 -0.26 8.65 -11.79
CA LYS A 53 -0.15 9.28 -13.11
C LYS A 53 1.20 8.90 -13.73
N LEU A 54 1.15 8.42 -14.96
CA LEU A 54 2.31 8.12 -15.76
C LEU A 54 2.77 9.37 -16.53
N THR A 55 4.01 9.35 -16.99
CA THR A 55 4.61 10.46 -17.78
C THR A 55 3.93 10.64 -19.14
N ASN A 56 3.31 9.60 -19.67
CA ASN A 56 2.50 9.63 -20.88
C ASN A 56 1.09 10.23 -20.66
N GLY A 57 0.76 10.70 -19.44
CA GLY A 57 -0.54 11.28 -19.10
C GLY A 57 -1.60 10.25 -18.68
N GLU A 58 -1.33 8.95 -18.81
CA GLU A 58 -2.26 7.90 -18.38
C GLU A 58 -2.33 7.82 -16.85
N SER A 59 -3.48 7.35 -16.36
CA SER A 59 -3.72 7.13 -14.93
C SER A 59 -3.94 5.65 -14.67
N LEU A 60 -3.09 5.05 -13.83
CA LEU A 60 -3.16 3.64 -13.44
C LEU A 60 -3.56 3.49 -11.98
N GLU A 61 -4.45 2.55 -11.68
CA GLU A 61 -4.82 2.22 -10.30
C GLU A 61 -3.71 1.38 -9.64
N ARG A 62 -3.28 1.78 -8.45
CA ARG A 62 -2.37 1.05 -7.56
C ARG A 62 -3.12 -0.08 -6.86
N LYS A 63 -3.45 -1.13 -7.62
CA LYS A 63 -4.19 -2.31 -7.10
C LYS A 63 -3.50 -3.02 -5.94
N TRP A 64 -2.18 -2.84 -5.80
CA TRP A 64 -1.36 -3.45 -4.74
C TRP A 64 -1.26 -2.60 -3.46
N LEU A 65 -1.83 -1.39 -3.43
CA LEU A 65 -1.79 -0.50 -2.27
C LEU A 65 -3.06 -0.68 -1.45
N LEU A 66 -2.92 -0.91 -0.14
CA LEU A 66 -4.03 -1.16 0.77
C LEU A 66 -4.14 -0.07 1.83
N TYR A 67 -5.37 0.29 2.20
CA TYR A 67 -5.65 1.08 3.38
C TYR A 67 -6.26 0.22 4.49
N SER A 68 -5.78 0.39 5.72
CA SER A 68 -6.38 -0.23 6.90
C SER A 68 -7.12 0.84 7.72
N PRO A 69 -8.46 0.84 7.73
CA PRO A 69 -9.25 1.75 8.57
C PRO A 69 -8.92 1.62 10.05
N ALA A 70 -8.77 0.39 10.55
CA ALA A 70 -8.49 0.11 11.96
C ALA A 70 -7.17 0.73 12.43
N LYS A 71 -6.13 0.70 11.58
CA LYS A 71 -4.82 1.26 11.91
C LYS A 71 -4.64 2.70 11.42
N LYS A 72 -5.52 3.19 10.53
CA LYS A 72 -5.39 4.46 9.83
C LYS A 72 -4.03 4.57 9.09
N SER A 73 -3.61 3.46 8.49
CA SER A 73 -2.31 3.30 7.82
C SER A 73 -2.46 2.70 6.45
N VAL A 74 -1.45 2.92 5.60
CA VAL A 74 -1.34 2.27 4.28
C VAL A 74 -0.24 1.21 4.25
N TYR A 75 -0.46 0.20 3.41
CA TYR A 75 0.38 -0.98 3.28
C TYR A 75 0.58 -1.36 1.81
N PHE A 76 1.72 -1.97 1.50
CA PHE A 76 1.94 -2.61 0.20
C PHE A 76 1.66 -4.10 0.29
N TYR A 77 0.71 -4.57 -0.51
CA TYR A 77 0.21 -5.94 -0.44
C TYR A 77 1.29 -6.99 -0.72
N CYS A 78 1.95 -6.92 -1.89
CA CYS A 78 2.95 -7.91 -2.31
C CYS A 78 4.14 -7.92 -1.35
N CYS A 79 4.55 -6.73 -0.92
CA CYS A 79 5.59 -6.51 0.05
C CYS A 79 5.29 -7.15 1.41
N GLY A 80 4.05 -7.05 1.91
CA GLY A 80 3.64 -7.75 3.13
C GLY A 80 3.60 -9.27 2.99
N LEU A 81 3.39 -9.79 1.78
CA LEU A 81 3.32 -11.24 1.53
C LEU A 81 4.70 -11.91 1.41
N PHE A 82 5.67 -11.20 0.82
CA PHE A 82 6.97 -11.79 0.47
C PHE A 82 8.13 -11.28 1.32
N ASN A 83 7.95 -10.22 2.11
CA ASN A 83 8.99 -9.79 3.03
C ASN A 83 9.08 -10.75 4.22
N THR A 84 10.05 -11.65 4.18
CA THR A 84 10.36 -12.61 5.26
C THR A 84 11.33 -12.05 6.29
N THR A 85 11.95 -10.89 6.01
CA THR A 85 12.96 -10.29 6.88
C THR A 85 12.31 -9.27 7.81
N THR A 86 12.00 -9.69 9.04
CA THR A 86 11.59 -8.77 10.11
C THR A 86 12.70 -7.74 10.34
N GLY A 87 12.46 -6.49 9.95
CA GLY A 87 13.32 -5.35 10.29
C GLY A 87 14.11 -4.74 9.13
N ILE A 88 14.11 -5.33 7.94
CA ILE A 88 14.73 -4.72 6.76
C ILE A 88 13.63 -4.34 5.75
N GLY A 89 13.50 -3.04 5.51
CA GLY A 89 12.87 -2.53 4.30
C GLY A 89 11.57 -1.78 4.53
N TYR A 90 11.65 -0.47 4.22
CA TYR A 90 10.59 0.46 3.83
C TYR A 90 9.34 0.51 4.71
N ASN A 91 9.02 1.71 5.21
CA ASN A 91 7.96 1.96 6.19
C ASN A 91 6.56 1.39 5.83
N LEU A 92 6.31 1.04 4.57
CA LEU A 92 5.06 0.47 4.06
C LEU A 92 4.89 -1.04 4.27
N SER A 93 5.98 -1.75 4.60
CA SER A 93 5.95 -3.15 5.06
C SER A 93 5.98 -3.28 6.57
N SER A 94 6.01 -2.16 7.30
CA SER A 94 5.95 -2.16 8.76
C SER A 94 4.63 -2.77 9.23
N PRO A 95 4.61 -3.57 10.31
CA PRO A 95 3.36 -4.04 10.94
C PRO A 95 2.40 -2.89 11.31
N ASN A 96 2.95 -1.71 11.56
CA ASN A 96 2.21 -0.49 11.91
C ASN A 96 1.73 0.31 10.70
N GLY A 97 2.21 -0.05 9.50
CA GLY A 97 1.94 0.64 8.23
C GLY A 97 2.48 2.07 8.20
N TYR A 98 2.21 2.77 7.11
CA TYR A 98 2.66 4.14 6.93
C TYR A 98 1.55 5.16 7.19
N LYS A 99 1.89 6.26 7.88
CA LYS A 99 0.96 7.34 8.27
C LYS A 99 1.46 8.76 7.99
N ASP A 100 2.65 8.92 7.42
CA ASP A 100 3.20 10.25 7.15
C ASP A 100 2.69 10.78 5.81
N TRP A 101 1.50 11.38 5.84
CA TRP A 101 0.83 11.91 4.65
C TRP A 101 1.60 13.05 3.96
N LYS A 102 2.60 13.65 4.61
CA LYS A 102 3.43 14.69 3.98
C LYS A 102 4.39 14.07 2.96
N HIS A 103 4.98 12.93 3.28
CA HIS A 103 6.02 12.30 2.46
C HIS A 103 5.54 11.05 1.70
N ILE A 104 4.27 10.65 1.89
CA ILE A 104 3.71 9.44 1.28
C ILE A 104 3.86 9.41 -0.25
N SER A 105 3.63 10.52 -0.96
CA SER A 105 3.72 10.53 -2.42
C SER A 105 5.12 10.16 -2.92
N ASN A 106 6.16 10.73 -2.32
CA ASN A 106 7.55 10.45 -2.69
C ASN A 106 7.91 9.01 -2.31
N LEU A 107 7.51 8.60 -1.11
CA LEU A 107 7.74 7.24 -0.63
C LEU A 107 7.06 6.19 -1.52
N LEU A 108 5.85 6.45 -2.03
CA LEU A 108 5.20 5.57 -3.02
C LEU A 108 6.06 5.44 -4.28
N ILE A 109 6.54 6.54 -4.84
CA ILE A 109 7.36 6.55 -6.07
C ILE A 109 8.69 5.82 -5.84
N GLU A 110 9.41 6.17 -4.77
CA GLU A 110 10.68 5.54 -4.43
C GLU A 110 10.53 4.04 -4.19
N HIS A 111 9.50 3.65 -3.43
CA HIS A 111 9.25 2.26 -3.12
C HIS A 111 8.83 1.46 -4.36
N GLU A 112 7.96 2.01 -5.21
CA GLU A 112 7.55 1.38 -6.49
C GLU A 112 8.76 1.14 -7.42
N ASN A 113 9.77 2.00 -7.36
CA ASN A 113 10.99 1.88 -8.17
C ASN A 113 12.08 1.01 -7.51
N SER A 114 11.87 0.53 -6.27
CA SER A 114 12.85 -0.31 -5.58
C SER A 114 12.94 -1.71 -6.20
N LEU A 115 14.16 -2.27 -6.21
CA LEU A 115 14.41 -3.62 -6.73
C LEU A 115 13.60 -4.67 -5.98
N GLN A 116 13.54 -4.57 -4.66
CA GLN A 116 12.79 -5.51 -3.81
C GLN A 116 11.30 -5.48 -4.13
N HIS A 117 10.72 -4.30 -4.32
CA HIS A 117 9.31 -4.18 -4.73
C HIS A 117 9.10 -4.88 -6.08
N ARG A 118 9.98 -4.64 -7.06
CA ARG A 118 9.88 -5.27 -8.38
C ARG A 118 9.97 -6.79 -8.30
N GLU A 119 10.87 -7.33 -7.50
CA GLU A 119 10.99 -8.78 -7.27
C GLU A 119 9.74 -9.36 -6.62
N PHE A 120 9.21 -8.72 -5.58
CA PHE A 120 7.98 -9.16 -4.91
C PHE A 120 6.75 -9.06 -5.82
N MET A 121 6.67 -8.03 -6.67
CA MET A 121 5.64 -7.91 -7.69
C MET A 121 5.77 -9.01 -8.76
N MET A 122 6.99 -9.32 -9.22
CA MET A 122 7.21 -10.42 -10.16
C MET A 122 6.81 -11.76 -9.56
N ASN A 123 7.19 -12.02 -8.31
CA ASN A 123 6.79 -13.23 -7.57
C ASN A 123 5.27 -13.32 -7.41
N TYR A 124 4.61 -12.20 -7.12
CA TYR A 124 3.15 -12.13 -7.05
C TYR A 124 2.51 -12.51 -8.38
N VAL A 125 2.93 -11.86 -9.48
CA VAL A 125 2.38 -12.11 -10.83
C VAL A 125 2.65 -13.54 -11.28
N THR A 126 3.84 -14.07 -11.05
CA THR A 126 4.19 -15.46 -11.37
C THR A 126 3.29 -16.43 -10.60
N ARG A 127 3.11 -16.24 -9.29
CA ARG A 127 2.20 -17.08 -8.49
C ARG A 127 0.77 -17.01 -8.98
N MET A 128 0.26 -15.83 -9.33
CA MET A 128 -1.09 -15.65 -9.89
C MET A 128 -1.28 -16.41 -11.21
N LYS A 129 -0.28 -16.38 -12.09
CA LYS A 129 -0.30 -17.13 -13.35
C LYS A 129 -0.28 -18.65 -13.12
N THR A 130 0.58 -19.13 -12.21
CA THR A 130 0.70 -20.56 -11.89
C THR A 130 -0.52 -21.11 -11.13
N THR A 131 -1.22 -20.27 -10.36
CA THR A 131 -2.48 -20.66 -9.68
C THR A 131 -3.72 -20.60 -10.57
N GLY A 132 -3.57 -20.32 -11.88
CA GLY A 132 -4.64 -20.46 -12.87
C GLY A 132 -5.68 -19.33 -12.89
N ARG A 133 -5.41 -18.18 -12.27
CA ARG A 133 -6.26 -16.98 -12.40
C ARG A 133 -5.70 -16.06 -13.47
N ILE A 134 -5.99 -16.41 -14.72
CA ILE A 134 -5.92 -15.50 -15.86
C ILE A 134 -7.21 -14.67 -15.81
N TYR A 135 -7.08 -13.34 -15.68
CA TYR A 135 -8.18 -12.40 -15.90
C TYR A 135 -8.43 -12.24 -17.40
#